data_AF-A0AAV7KKB4-F1
#
_entry.id   AF-A0AAV7KKB4-F1
#
_cell.length_a   1.000
_cell.length_b   1.000
_cell.length_c   1.000
_cell.angle_alpha   90.00
_cell.angle_beta   90.00
_cell.angle_gamma   90.00
#
_symmetry.space_group_name_H-M   'P 1'
#
loop_
_entity.id
_entity.type
_entity.pdbx_description
1 polymer ?
#
loop_
_entity_poly.entity_id
_entity_poly.type
_entity_poly.pdbx_seq_one_letter_code
_entity_poly.pdbx_strand_id
1 'polypeptide(L)'
;MAKRKCSFRFEFSQEFSFIQSSNKGNNFAYCTICNVDINLASVGISSVKKHIDTIKHSSSQQMITSTQSLGLFIKERYSPISLKISAAEGTFAFHTVKHHHSFRTMDCTSNLLSVCFSDSDIAKNFHSARTKTEAIITGVLAPMSIEEVLSELQTGIAFSLSTDASNHAELKTFPIIIRYFNSSGVQNKLLDFVHLQDENQNMLQKCF
;
A
#
# COMPACT_ATOMS: atom_id res chain seq x y z
N MET A 1 55.43 24.68 26.59
CA MET A 1 55.55 23.62 25.56
C MET A 1 54.21 23.41 24.88
N ALA A 2 54.11 23.61 23.57
CA ALA A 2 52.87 23.39 22.81
C ALA A 2 52.58 21.88 22.73
N LYS A 3 51.44 21.43 23.27
CA LYS A 3 51.01 20.02 23.14
C LYS A 3 50.70 19.72 21.67
N ARG A 4 51.31 18.65 21.13
CA ARG A 4 51.01 18.14 19.77
C ARG A 4 49.52 17.81 19.68
N LYS A 5 48.82 18.39 18.71
CA LYS A 5 47.40 18.10 18.45
C LYS A 5 47.29 16.77 17.69
N CYS A 6 46.43 15.87 18.15
CA CYS A 6 46.12 14.64 17.44
C CYS A 6 45.03 14.86 16.38
N SER A 7 45.23 14.26 15.20
CA SER A 7 44.28 14.24 14.09
C SER A 7 43.61 12.87 13.95
N PHE A 8 42.45 12.85 13.30
CA PHE A 8 41.72 11.68 12.89
C PHE A 8 42.57 10.82 11.95
N ARG A 9 42.49 9.49 12.14
CA ARG A 9 43.13 8.49 11.30
C ARG A 9 42.09 7.48 10.87
N PHE A 10 42.18 7.01 9.63
CA PHE A 10 41.25 6.03 9.06
C PHE A 10 41.25 4.70 9.82
N GLU A 11 42.36 4.37 10.49
CA GLU A 11 42.50 3.22 11.40
C GLU A 11 41.40 3.19 12.48
N PHE A 12 40.91 4.35 12.93
CA PHE A 12 39.84 4.43 13.94
C PHE A 12 38.51 3.92 13.40
N SER A 13 38.24 4.07 12.10
CA SER A 13 37.04 3.54 11.44
C SER A 13 37.12 2.03 11.20
N GLN A 14 38.34 1.47 11.16
CA GLN A 14 38.55 0.02 11.09
C GLN A 14 38.33 -0.64 12.46
N GLU A 15 38.79 -0.01 13.55
CA GLU A 15 38.58 -0.49 14.92
C GLU A 15 37.12 -0.28 15.38
N PHE A 16 36.51 0.84 15.00
CA PHE A 16 35.13 1.19 15.37
C PHE A 16 34.32 1.60 14.13
N SER A 17 33.49 0.69 13.61
CA SER A 17 32.71 0.89 12.37
C SER A 17 31.72 2.08 12.41
N PHE A 18 31.32 2.51 13.61
CA PHE A 18 30.44 3.65 13.84
C PHE A 18 31.18 5.00 13.97
N ILE A 19 32.52 5.01 13.82
CA ILE A 19 33.34 6.21 13.87
C ILE A 19 33.78 6.60 12.46
N GLN A 20 33.56 7.85 12.08
CA GLN A 20 33.89 8.40 10.77
C GLN A 20 34.59 9.76 10.87
N SER A 21 35.08 10.29 9.76
CA SER A 21 35.65 11.64 9.71
C SER A 21 34.58 12.70 9.99
N SER A 22 34.90 13.66 10.85
CA SER A 22 33.99 14.78 11.16
C SER A 22 34.12 15.92 10.14
N ASN A 23 32.99 16.57 9.84
CA ASN A 23 32.95 17.79 9.03
C ASN A 23 33.54 19.02 9.76
N LYS A 24 33.77 18.95 11.08
CA LYS A 24 34.38 20.04 11.87
C LYS A 24 35.91 20.11 11.74
N GLY A 25 36.49 19.24 10.92
CA GLY A 25 37.90 19.23 10.58
C GLY A 25 38.68 18.06 11.20
N ASN A 26 39.93 17.95 10.78
CA ASN A 26 40.76 16.76 11.00
C ASN A 26 41.08 16.42 12.46
N ASN A 27 40.75 17.29 13.42
CA ASN A 27 40.97 17.02 14.85
C ASN A 27 39.73 16.43 15.53
N PHE A 28 38.68 16.13 14.77
CA PHE A 28 37.43 15.57 15.29
C PHE A 28 37.11 14.24 14.61
N ALA A 29 36.53 13.31 15.38
CA ALA A 29 35.87 12.12 14.86
C ALA A 29 34.35 12.31 14.97
N TYR A 30 33.57 11.66 14.12
CA TYR A 30 32.11 11.67 14.19
C TYR A 30 31.61 10.29 14.60
N CYS A 31 30.74 10.23 15.61
CA CYS A 31 30.06 9.00 16.00
C CYS A 31 28.66 8.95 15.41
N THR A 32 28.40 7.96 14.54
CA THR A 32 27.12 7.78 13.86
C THR A 32 26.00 7.26 14.77
N ILE A 33 26.36 6.58 15.87
CA ILE A 33 25.40 6.13 16.89
C ILE A 33 24.87 7.32 17.70
N CYS A 34 25.75 8.24 18.07
CA CYS A 34 25.42 9.37 18.94
C CYS A 34 25.07 10.65 18.19
N ASN A 35 25.36 10.71 16.89
CA ASN A 35 25.35 11.92 16.05
C ASN A 35 26.12 13.09 16.68
N VAL A 36 27.35 12.83 17.17
CA VAL A 36 28.18 13.82 17.87
C VAL A 36 29.62 13.79 17.35
N ASP A 37 30.23 14.97 17.26
CA ASP A 37 31.66 15.14 17.03
C ASP A 37 32.47 15.01 18.32
N ILE A 38 33.47 14.14 18.30
CA ILE A 38 34.40 13.85 19.39
C ILE A 38 35.71 14.59 19.11
N ASN A 39 36.14 15.44 20.06
CA ASN A 39 37.41 16.15 19.94
C ASN A 39 38.60 15.23 20.25
N LEU A 40 39.48 15.07 19.25
CA LEU A 40 40.70 14.25 19.35
C LEU A 40 41.95 15.08 19.68
N ALA A 41 41.89 16.41 19.61
CA ALA A 41 43.07 17.27 19.62
C ALA A 41 44.00 17.06 20.82
N SER A 42 43.46 16.73 21.99
CA SER A 42 44.21 16.61 23.24
C SER A 42 44.66 15.19 23.60
N VAL A 43 43.86 14.17 23.29
CA VAL A 43 44.09 12.79 23.78
C VAL A 43 43.91 11.71 22.70
N GLY A 44 43.62 12.10 21.46
CA GLY A 44 43.48 11.18 20.33
C GLY A 44 42.41 10.10 20.56
N ILE A 45 42.76 8.85 20.28
CA ILE A 45 41.85 7.69 20.35
C ILE A 45 41.26 7.45 21.74
N SER A 46 41.95 7.87 22.81
CA SER A 46 41.44 7.77 24.17
C SER A 46 40.16 8.60 24.38
N SER A 47 39.97 9.68 23.60
CA SER A 47 38.70 10.43 23.59
C SER A 47 37.55 9.60 23.02
N VAL A 48 37.82 8.74 22.03
CA VAL A 48 36.83 7.83 21.44
C VAL A 48 36.45 6.73 22.44
N LYS A 49 37.44 6.11 23.10
CA LYS A 49 37.17 5.10 24.14
C LYS A 49 36.35 5.67 25.30
N LYS A 50 36.72 6.85 25.80
CA LYS A 50 35.94 7.56 26.82
C LYS A 50 34.52 7.89 26.36
N HIS A 51 34.32 8.21 25.08
CA HIS A 51 32.99 8.43 24.52
C HIS A 51 32.15 7.16 24.53
N ILE A 52 32.73 6.02 24.14
CA ILE A 52 32.07 4.71 24.11
C ILE A 52 31.59 4.32 25.52
N ASP A 53 32.38 4.61 26.54
CA ASP A 53 32.04 4.33 27.95
C ASP A 53 30.97 5.27 28.53
N THR A 54 30.52 6.30 27.79
CA THR A 54 29.49 7.21 28.30
C THR A 54 28.10 6.56 28.31
N ILE A 55 27.32 6.93 29.33
CA ILE A 55 25.89 6.55 29.44
C ILE A 55 25.12 6.92 28.16
N LYS A 56 25.44 8.07 27.55
CA LYS A 56 24.81 8.52 26.30
C LYS A 56 25.06 7.55 25.13
N HIS A 57 26.28 7.06 24.98
CA HIS A 57 26.60 6.12 23.92
C HIS A 57 25.90 4.78 24.14
N SER A 58 25.99 4.23 25.35
CA SER A 58 25.33 2.98 25.73
C SER A 58 23.81 3.04 25.51
N SER A 59 23.13 4.11 25.95
CA SER A 59 21.69 4.26 25.73
C SER A 59 21.33 4.41 24.25
N SER A 60 22.12 5.16 23.47
CA SER A 60 21.88 5.33 22.03
C SER A 60 22.07 4.01 21.26
N GLN A 61 23.07 3.22 21.64
CA GLN A 61 23.30 1.89 21.06
C GLN A 61 22.17 0.91 21.41
N GLN A 62 21.66 0.94 22.64
CA GLN A 62 20.50 0.15 23.05
C GLN A 62 19.23 0.55 22.27
N MET A 63 19.03 1.85 22.03
CA MET A 63 17.89 2.33 21.23
C MET A 63 17.96 1.81 19.79
N ILE A 64 19.12 1.90 19.14
CA ILE A 64 19.29 1.42 17.75
C ILE A 64 19.14 -0.10 17.65
N THR A 65 19.61 -0.87 18.64
CA THR A 65 19.46 -2.34 18.62
C THR A 65 18.04 -2.82 18.91
N SER A 66 17.25 -2.02 19.66
CA SER A 66 15.86 -2.33 19.97
C SER A 66 14.85 -1.83 18.92
N THR A 67 15.26 -0.92 18.02
CA THR A 67 14.40 -0.44 16.93
C THR A 67 14.67 -1.17 15.63
N GLN A 68 13.59 -1.56 14.94
CA GLN A 68 13.68 -2.13 13.61
C GLN A 68 13.83 -1.03 12.55
N SER A 69 14.62 -1.31 11.51
CA SER A 69 14.73 -0.40 10.36
C SER A 69 13.37 -0.23 9.68
N LEU A 70 13.02 1.02 9.37
CA LEU A 70 11.82 1.33 8.57
C LEU A 70 11.83 0.63 7.20
N GLY A 71 13.02 0.35 6.65
CA GLY A 71 13.17 -0.37 5.39
C GLY A 71 12.55 -1.77 5.40
N LEU A 72 12.43 -2.42 6.57
CA LEU A 72 11.79 -3.74 6.70
C LEU A 72 10.27 -3.68 6.46
N PHE A 73 9.66 -2.51 6.66
CA PHE A 73 8.22 -2.29 6.46
C PHE A 73 7.91 -1.85 5.03
N ILE A 74 8.92 -1.46 4.24
CA ILE A 74 8.77 -1.10 2.84
C ILE A 74 8.86 -2.38 2.01
N LYS A 75 7.70 -3.01 1.77
CA LYS A 75 7.63 -4.13 0.82
C LYS A 75 7.87 -3.63 -0.61
N GLU A 76 8.67 -4.37 -1.37
CA GLU A 76 8.78 -4.16 -2.82
C GLU A 76 7.40 -4.32 -3.46
N ARG A 77 6.89 -3.24 -4.05
CA ARG A 77 5.54 -3.21 -4.64
C ARG A 77 5.39 -4.17 -5.82
N TYR A 78 6.48 -4.41 -6.56
CA TYR A 78 6.48 -5.13 -7.84
C TYR A 78 7.35 -6.40 -7.85
N SER A 79 7.41 -7.09 -6.70
CA SER A 79 8.00 -8.43 -6.68
C SER A 79 7.10 -9.43 -7.42
N PRO A 80 7.64 -10.51 -8.01
CA PRO A 80 6.82 -11.55 -8.64
C PRO A 80 5.79 -12.18 -7.70
N ILE A 81 6.10 -12.27 -6.40
CA ILE A 81 5.18 -12.80 -5.39
C ILE A 81 4.09 -11.79 -5.03
N SER A 82 4.41 -10.49 -4.91
CA SER A 82 3.40 -9.48 -4.60
C SER A 82 2.35 -9.37 -5.71
N LEU A 83 2.76 -9.47 -6.98
CA LEU A 83 1.83 -9.51 -8.11
C LEU A 83 0.89 -10.72 -8.05
N LYS A 84 1.38 -11.90 -7.68
CA LYS A 84 0.55 -13.11 -7.50
C LYS A 84 -0.44 -12.96 -6.35
N ILE A 85 -0.03 -12.35 -5.25
CA ILE A 85 -0.91 -12.05 -4.11
C ILE A 85 -2.01 -11.07 -4.56
N SER A 86 -1.66 -9.98 -5.24
CA SER A 86 -2.64 -9.02 -5.76
C SER A 86 -3.61 -9.66 -6.75
N ALA A 87 -3.13 -10.54 -7.63
CA ALA A 87 -3.98 -11.31 -8.54
C ALA A 87 -4.94 -12.23 -7.79
N ALA A 88 -4.49 -12.91 -6.72
CA ALA A 88 -5.35 -13.73 -5.87
C ALA A 88 -6.43 -12.87 -5.19
N GLU A 89 -6.06 -11.73 -4.62
CA GLU A 89 -7.00 -10.80 -3.97
C GLU A 89 -8.05 -10.28 -4.96
N GLY A 90 -7.63 -9.88 -6.17
CA GLY A 90 -8.53 -9.50 -7.26
C GLY A 90 -9.45 -10.64 -7.71
N THR A 91 -8.95 -11.87 -7.75
CA THR A 91 -9.74 -13.06 -8.11
C THR A 91 -10.84 -13.33 -7.08
N PHE A 92 -10.51 -13.26 -5.78
CA PHE A 92 -11.51 -13.41 -4.71
C PHE A 92 -12.53 -12.28 -4.69
N ALA A 93 -12.09 -11.05 -4.98
CA ALA A 93 -12.98 -9.91 -5.14
C ALA A 93 -13.97 -10.14 -6.31
N PHE A 94 -13.48 -10.57 -7.47
CA PHE A 94 -14.34 -10.94 -8.60
C PHE A 94 -15.29 -12.08 -8.26
N HIS A 95 -14.80 -13.16 -7.62
CA HIS A 95 -15.62 -14.29 -7.19
C HIS A 95 -16.74 -13.85 -6.25
N THR A 96 -16.45 -12.94 -5.32
CA THR A 96 -17.42 -12.37 -4.37
C THR A 96 -18.59 -11.71 -5.12
N VAL A 97 -18.31 -10.86 -6.11
CA VAL A 97 -19.36 -10.22 -6.92
C VAL A 97 -20.08 -11.23 -7.81
N LYS A 98 -19.32 -12.10 -8.48
CA LYS A 98 -19.84 -13.05 -9.46
C LYS A 98 -20.86 -14.02 -8.86
N HIS A 99 -20.68 -14.40 -7.60
CA HIS A 99 -21.56 -15.32 -6.88
C HIS A 99 -22.42 -14.63 -5.81
N HIS A 100 -22.52 -13.29 -5.85
CA HIS A 100 -23.32 -12.50 -4.91
C HIS A 100 -23.04 -12.82 -3.43
N HIS A 101 -21.77 -13.08 -3.11
CA HIS A 101 -21.37 -13.33 -1.74
C HIS A 101 -21.36 -12.05 -0.91
N SER A 102 -21.73 -12.19 0.35
CA SER A 102 -21.58 -11.09 1.31
C SER A 102 -20.11 -10.74 1.46
N PHE A 103 -19.78 -9.44 1.47
CA PHE A 103 -18.43 -8.99 1.80
C PHE A 103 -17.97 -9.44 3.20
N ARG A 104 -18.91 -9.80 4.09
CA ARG A 104 -18.61 -10.37 5.42
C ARG A 104 -17.87 -11.70 5.32
N THR A 105 -18.07 -12.47 4.26
CA THR A 105 -17.36 -13.73 4.04
C THR A 105 -15.85 -13.50 3.89
N MET A 106 -15.43 -12.35 3.36
CA MET A 106 -14.02 -12.02 3.19
C MET A 106 -13.30 -11.76 4.52
N ASP A 107 -14.01 -11.42 5.60
CA ASP A 107 -13.39 -11.09 6.89
C ASP A 107 -12.63 -12.28 7.50
N CYS A 108 -13.12 -13.50 7.30
CA CYS A 108 -12.44 -14.72 7.76
C CYS A 108 -11.66 -15.44 6.65
N THR A 109 -11.86 -15.08 5.38
CA THR A 109 -11.28 -15.78 4.23
C THR A 109 -9.74 -15.79 4.28
N SER A 110 -9.12 -14.67 4.65
CA SER A 110 -7.65 -14.59 4.74
C SER A 110 -7.07 -15.59 5.75
N ASN A 111 -7.73 -15.73 6.92
CA ASN A 111 -7.32 -16.68 7.95
C ASN A 111 -7.62 -18.13 7.53
N LEU A 112 -8.76 -18.36 6.88
CA LEU A 112 -9.12 -19.68 6.38
C LEU A 112 -8.09 -20.18 5.36
N LEU A 113 -7.70 -19.34 4.40
CA LEU A 113 -6.73 -19.69 3.38
C LEU A 113 -5.36 -20.04 3.98
N SER A 114 -4.88 -19.27 4.96
CA SER A 114 -3.59 -19.55 5.60
C SER A 114 -3.58 -20.84 6.43
N VAL A 115 -4.72 -21.22 7.00
CA VAL A 115 -4.89 -22.51 7.70
C VAL A 115 -4.99 -23.67 6.71
N CYS A 116 -5.83 -23.54 5.68
CA CYS A 116 -6.04 -24.60 4.68
C CYS A 116 -4.80 -24.85 3.82
N PHE A 117 -4.03 -23.80 3.53
CA PHE A 117 -2.87 -23.84 2.63
C PHE A 117 -1.63 -23.27 3.33
N SER A 118 -1.26 -23.91 4.44
CA SER A 118 -0.16 -23.47 5.31
C SER A 118 1.24 -23.63 4.67
N ASP A 119 1.35 -24.30 3.54
CA ASP A 119 2.56 -24.40 2.71
C ASP A 119 2.65 -23.30 1.66
N SER A 120 1.56 -22.58 1.37
CA SER A 120 1.51 -21.55 0.34
C SER A 120 1.87 -20.17 0.88
N ASP A 121 2.95 -19.59 0.33
CA ASP A 121 3.35 -18.21 0.63
C ASP A 121 2.29 -17.19 0.18
N ILE A 122 1.54 -17.49 -0.87
CA ILE A 122 0.43 -16.63 -1.33
C ILE A 122 -0.68 -16.64 -0.28
N ALA A 123 -1.08 -17.81 0.20
CA ALA A 123 -2.16 -17.93 1.18
C ALA A 123 -1.79 -17.28 2.53
N LYS A 124 -0.54 -17.44 2.99
CA LYS A 124 -0.03 -16.75 4.18
C LYS A 124 -0.03 -15.23 4.05
N ASN A 125 0.22 -14.73 2.85
CA ASN A 125 0.31 -13.30 2.58
C ASN A 125 -0.96 -12.70 1.97
N PHE A 126 -2.03 -13.48 1.81
CA PHE A 126 -3.32 -13.00 1.36
C PHE A 126 -3.96 -12.18 2.48
N HIS A 127 -4.11 -10.88 2.28
CA HIS A 127 -4.67 -9.97 3.28
C HIS A 127 -5.75 -9.12 2.63
N SER A 128 -6.88 -9.76 2.30
CA SER A 128 -8.05 -9.10 1.75
C SER A 128 -9.30 -9.46 2.55
N ALA A 129 -9.63 -8.58 3.50
CA ALA A 129 -10.90 -8.59 4.22
C ALA A 129 -11.93 -7.70 3.50
N ARG A 130 -13.06 -7.39 4.14
CA ARG A 130 -14.15 -6.58 3.58
C ARG A 130 -13.68 -5.29 2.90
N THR A 131 -13.02 -4.39 3.62
CA THR A 131 -12.69 -3.04 3.13
C THR A 131 -11.78 -3.07 1.89
N LYS A 132 -10.80 -3.98 1.88
CA LYS A 132 -9.90 -4.11 0.74
C LYS A 132 -10.60 -4.74 -0.46
N THR A 133 -11.41 -5.77 -0.22
CA THR A 133 -12.20 -6.44 -1.26
C THR A 133 -13.18 -5.44 -1.90
N GLU A 134 -13.88 -4.66 -1.07
CA GLU A 134 -14.76 -3.57 -1.52
C GLU A 134 -13.99 -2.55 -2.36
N ALA A 135 -12.84 -2.06 -1.87
CA ALA A 135 -12.02 -1.10 -2.61
C ALA A 135 -11.53 -1.64 -3.97
N ILE A 136 -11.20 -2.94 -4.07
CA ILE A 136 -10.84 -3.58 -5.33
C ILE A 136 -12.06 -3.61 -6.26
N ILE A 137 -13.24 -3.95 -5.74
CA ILE A 137 -14.46 -4.03 -6.54
C ILE A 137 -14.86 -2.64 -7.05
N THR A 138 -14.96 -1.65 -6.18
CA THR A 138 -15.44 -0.31 -6.52
C THR A 138 -14.38 0.51 -7.25
N GLY A 139 -13.10 0.34 -6.93
CA GLY A 139 -12.01 1.12 -7.50
C GLY A 139 -11.37 0.51 -8.75
N VAL A 140 -11.58 -0.79 -9.03
CA VAL A 140 -10.94 -1.48 -10.15
C VAL A 140 -11.95 -2.21 -11.03
N LEU A 141 -12.70 -3.17 -10.47
CA LEU A 141 -13.56 -4.05 -11.27
C LEU A 141 -14.77 -3.30 -11.85
N ALA A 142 -15.42 -2.44 -11.08
CA ALA A 142 -16.58 -1.69 -11.54
C ALA A 142 -16.23 -0.69 -12.66
N PRO A 143 -15.20 0.18 -12.52
CA PRO A 143 -14.77 1.06 -13.62
C PRO A 143 -14.38 0.28 -14.88
N MET A 144 -13.60 -0.79 -14.74
CA MET A 144 -13.20 -1.64 -15.85
C MET A 144 -14.42 -2.20 -16.60
N SER A 145 -15.45 -2.66 -15.89
CA SER A 145 -16.66 -3.20 -16.51
C SER A 145 -17.44 -2.15 -17.32
N ILE A 146 -17.40 -0.88 -16.90
CA ILE A 146 -18.01 0.23 -17.63
C ILE A 146 -17.17 0.58 -18.86
N GLU A 147 -15.85 0.67 -18.72
CA GLU A 147 -14.92 0.94 -19.82
C GLU A 147 -15.04 -0.12 -20.94
N GLU A 148 -15.16 -1.40 -20.58
CA GLU A 148 -15.40 -2.48 -21.53
C GLU A 148 -16.68 -2.23 -22.34
N VAL A 149 -17.79 -1.93 -21.68
CA VAL A 149 -19.06 -1.63 -22.35
C VAL A 149 -18.94 -0.41 -23.26
N LEU A 150 -18.32 0.68 -22.79
CA LEU A 150 -18.13 1.89 -23.59
C LEU A 150 -17.25 1.64 -24.83
N SER A 151 -16.20 0.84 -24.70
CA SER A 151 -15.31 0.49 -25.81
C SER A 151 -16.04 -0.30 -26.90
N GLU A 152 -16.96 -1.20 -26.52
CA GLU A 152 -17.79 -1.92 -27.49
C GLU A 152 -18.76 -0.99 -28.22
N LEU A 153 -19.38 -0.05 -27.51
CA LEU A 153 -20.34 0.89 -28.11
C LEU A 153 -19.67 1.87 -29.09
N GLN A 154 -18.42 2.24 -28.83
CA GLN A 154 -17.63 3.12 -29.72
C GLN A 154 -17.39 2.50 -31.12
N THR A 155 -17.63 1.20 -31.30
CA THR A 155 -17.57 0.55 -32.61
C THR A 155 -18.73 0.91 -33.55
N GLY A 156 -19.71 1.70 -33.07
CA GLY A 156 -20.87 2.14 -33.86
C GLY A 156 -22.04 1.16 -33.82
N ILE A 157 -22.07 0.26 -32.84
CA ILE A 157 -23.18 -0.68 -32.63
C ILE A 157 -24.43 0.10 -32.19
N ALA A 158 -25.58 -0.23 -32.76
CA ALA A 158 -26.86 0.26 -32.28
C ALA A 158 -27.19 -0.32 -30.90
N PHE A 159 -27.61 0.55 -29.98
CA PHE A 159 -27.98 0.18 -28.62
C PHE A 159 -29.30 0.83 -28.21
N SER A 160 -29.94 0.26 -27.20
CA SER A 160 -31.10 0.85 -26.52
C SER A 160 -30.79 1.05 -25.05
N LEU A 161 -31.26 2.17 -24.50
CA LEU A 161 -31.24 2.42 -23.07
C LEU A 161 -32.61 2.07 -22.49
N SER A 162 -32.60 1.46 -21.32
CA SER A 162 -33.79 1.11 -20.55
C SER A 162 -33.58 1.58 -19.12
N THR A 163 -34.59 2.22 -18.57
CA THR A 163 -34.61 2.63 -17.16
C THR A 163 -35.91 2.16 -16.55
N ASP A 164 -35.87 1.84 -15.28
CA ASP A 164 -37.05 1.59 -14.45
C ASP A 164 -37.02 2.52 -13.24
N ALA A 165 -38.13 2.67 -12.54
CA ALA A 165 -38.21 3.43 -11.30
C ALA A 165 -38.65 2.50 -10.17
N SER A 166 -37.76 2.27 -9.20
CA SER A 166 -38.11 1.57 -7.97
C SER A 166 -38.34 2.59 -6.85
N ASN A 167 -39.51 2.51 -6.21
CA ASN A 167 -39.99 3.40 -5.16
C ASN A 167 -40.01 2.74 -3.76
N HIS A 168 -39.11 1.78 -3.51
CA HIS A 168 -39.02 1.15 -2.20
C HIS A 168 -38.47 2.11 -1.13
N ALA A 169 -39.32 2.51 -0.19
CA ALA A 169 -39.03 3.45 0.90
C ALA A 169 -38.64 4.86 0.40
N GLU A 170 -37.84 5.62 1.17
CA GLU A 170 -37.47 7.01 0.85
C GLU A 170 -36.44 7.13 -0.30
N LEU A 171 -35.83 6.03 -0.73
CA LEU A 171 -34.81 6.04 -1.77
C LEU A 171 -35.39 5.61 -3.11
N LYS A 172 -35.60 6.58 -4.00
CA LYS A 172 -35.99 6.29 -5.38
C LYS A 172 -34.76 5.93 -6.18
N THR A 173 -34.84 4.80 -6.87
CA THR A 173 -33.71 4.22 -7.59
C THR A 173 -34.04 4.04 -9.06
N PHE A 174 -33.11 4.49 -9.90
CA PHE A 174 -33.24 4.48 -11.35
C PHE A 174 -32.06 3.71 -11.96
N PRO A 175 -32.20 2.38 -12.16
CA PRO A 175 -31.22 1.60 -12.90
C PRO A 175 -31.18 2.05 -14.35
N ILE A 176 -29.99 2.37 -14.86
CA ILE A 176 -29.74 2.61 -16.28
C ILE A 176 -29.16 1.34 -16.86
N ILE A 177 -29.93 0.65 -17.69
CA ILE A 177 -29.54 -0.58 -18.36
C ILE A 177 -29.34 -0.29 -19.84
N ILE A 178 -28.19 -0.71 -20.38
CA ILE A 178 -27.94 -0.70 -21.82
C ILE A 178 -28.10 -2.09 -22.40
N ARG A 179 -28.76 -2.16 -23.54
CA ARG A 179 -28.90 -3.36 -24.36
C ARG A 179 -28.33 -3.11 -25.74
N TYR A 180 -27.50 -4.04 -26.20
CA TYR A 180 -26.91 -4.01 -27.54
C TYR A 180 -26.67 -5.45 -28.03
N PHE A 181 -26.33 -5.61 -29.30
CA PHE A 181 -26.01 -6.90 -29.89
C PHE A 181 -24.55 -6.94 -30.33
N ASN A 182 -23.80 -7.93 -29.88
CA ASN A 182 -22.42 -8.16 -30.29
C ASN A 182 -22.24 -9.61 -30.80
N SER A 183 -21.01 -10.03 -31.06
CA SER A 183 -20.68 -11.40 -31.50
C SER A 183 -21.14 -12.50 -30.54
N SER A 184 -21.34 -12.17 -29.26
CA SER A 184 -21.84 -13.07 -28.22
C SER A 184 -23.37 -13.05 -28.09
N GLY A 185 -24.06 -12.32 -28.97
CA GLY A 185 -25.52 -12.18 -28.97
C GLY A 185 -26.00 -10.92 -28.24
N VAL A 186 -27.23 -10.99 -27.70
CA VAL A 186 -27.86 -9.88 -26.98
C VAL A 186 -27.17 -9.69 -25.62
N GLN A 187 -26.61 -8.51 -25.41
CA GLN A 187 -26.03 -8.09 -24.13
C GLN A 187 -27.01 -7.20 -23.38
N ASN A 188 -27.13 -7.41 -22.07
CA ASN A 188 -27.80 -6.49 -21.14
C ASN A 188 -26.80 -6.15 -20.05
N LYS A 189 -26.50 -4.86 -19.87
CA LYS A 189 -25.49 -4.39 -18.91
C LYS A 189 -26.08 -3.25 -18.07
N LEU A 190 -25.84 -3.28 -16.77
CA LEU A 190 -26.16 -2.18 -15.87
C LEU A 190 -25.04 -1.15 -15.98
N LEU A 191 -25.36 0.07 -16.40
CA LEU A 191 -24.42 1.19 -16.50
C LEU A 191 -24.32 1.96 -15.19
N ASP A 192 -25.46 2.28 -14.60
CA ASP A 192 -25.51 3.07 -13.39
C ASP A 192 -26.79 2.77 -12.59
N PHE A 193 -26.77 3.15 -11.32
CA PHE A 193 -27.89 3.02 -10.39
C PHE A 193 -28.09 4.36 -9.68
N VAL A 194 -28.89 5.24 -10.30
CA VAL A 194 -29.03 6.62 -9.83
C VAL A 194 -29.98 6.67 -8.64
N HIS A 195 -29.56 7.35 -7.57
CA HIS A 195 -30.35 7.61 -6.38
C HIS A 195 -30.91 9.03 -6.40
N LEU A 196 -32.24 9.17 -6.28
CA LEU A 196 -32.92 10.47 -6.29
C LEU A 196 -33.77 10.63 -5.03
N GLN A 197 -33.78 11.85 -4.48
CA GLN A 197 -34.56 12.20 -3.28
C GLN A 197 -36.02 12.55 -3.61
N ASP A 198 -36.32 13.10 -4.79
CA ASP A 198 -37.65 13.59 -5.18
C ASP A 198 -38.03 13.23 -6.63
N GLU A 199 -39.33 12.97 -6.89
CA GLU A 199 -39.89 12.72 -8.22
C GLU A 199 -40.33 14.02 -8.91
N ASN A 200 -39.45 14.60 -9.75
CA ASN A 200 -39.78 15.77 -10.56
C ASN A 200 -39.64 15.47 -12.06
N GLN A 201 -40.34 16.22 -12.92
CA GLN A 201 -40.32 16.02 -14.38
C GLN A 201 -38.90 16.13 -15.01
N ASN A 202 -37.96 16.80 -14.33
CA ASN A 202 -36.58 16.94 -14.76
C ASN A 202 -35.66 15.79 -14.29
N MET A 203 -36.18 14.71 -13.69
CA MET A 203 -35.35 13.59 -13.23
C MET A 203 -34.63 12.88 -14.37
N LEU A 204 -35.26 12.74 -15.55
CA LEU A 204 -34.63 12.12 -16.71
C LEU A 204 -33.44 12.95 -17.22
N GLN A 205 -33.48 14.28 -17.10
CA GLN A 205 -32.35 15.17 -17.42
C GLN A 205 -31.18 15.05 -16.43
N LYS A 206 -31.38 14.43 -15.27
CA LYS A 206 -30.29 14.14 -14.32
C LYS A 206 -29.67 12.76 -14.55
N CYS A 207 -30.34 11.90 -15.31
CA CYS A 207 -29.91 10.54 -15.62
C CYS A 207 -29.17 10.43 -16.95
N PHE A 208 -29.32 11.42 -17.84
CA PHE A 208 -28.70 11.52 -19.18
C PHE A 208 -28.04 12.88 -19.35
#